data_AF-A0A6N7PXD7-F1
#
_entry.id   AF-A0A6N7PXD7-F1
#
_cell.length_a   1.000
_cell.length_b   1.000
_cell.length_c   1.000
_cell.angle_alpha   90.00
_cell.angle_beta   90.00
_cell.angle_gamma   90.00
#
_symmetry.space_group_name_H-M   'P 1'
#
loop_
_entity.id
_entity.type
_entity.pdbx_description
1 polymer ?
#
loop_
_entity_poly.entity_id
_entity_poly.type
_entity_poly.pdbx_seq_one_letter_code
_entity_poly.pdbx_strand_id
1 'polypeptide(L)'
;MSEGDVPIPLPRPRPERPEDQLQNANQAASQMPASEAGACTGDCPQGFKLEYKSRYTEQGQTDTTPNRYTKEVWVPAKEFIFLIGQDRKISVRTNPPQADAEWEVKPIGSHSGTPTPNKGKGAEFTFVPKVTASQRPVQGSKTRNQPVGYEITVKLTSGRSATLTEKIEQDVRDIIRQEYVDYRSLPAKKTSLHVPYRDQIVTAPRQEFLNNNNYAADRVVLNSGMLELLEAVEAEYGETVTVNSSWRCPQRNKAVGGVPNSNHQHGGAIDMKPNGYTAGTQAGRIAMLNLYRAALRAKDNAGGRMVLLERNSKALHTGNTDLPQPNAANPDKNSDGLRDNDAASITKLNNASHVHIDKEPPGGGNDD
;
A
#
# COMPACT_ATOMS: atom_id res chain seq x y z
N MET A 1 6.13 -61.28 12.09
CA MET A 1 5.85 -60.03 11.34
C MET A 1 6.57 -58.94 12.10
N SER A 2 7.66 -58.40 11.53
CA SER A 2 8.54 -57.44 12.20
C SER A 2 7.92 -56.05 12.19
N GLU A 3 7.91 -55.39 13.34
CA GLU A 3 7.60 -53.96 13.49
C GLU A 3 8.60 -53.14 12.68
N GLY A 4 8.08 -52.25 11.83
CA GLY A 4 8.87 -51.40 10.95
C GLY A 4 9.31 -50.13 11.64
N ASP A 5 10.62 -49.84 11.56
CA ASP A 5 11.23 -48.58 11.98
C ASP A 5 10.69 -47.39 11.18
N VAL A 6 10.18 -46.39 11.89
CA VAL A 6 9.78 -45.10 11.31
C VAL A 6 11.01 -44.19 11.21
N PRO A 7 11.30 -43.56 10.05
CA PRO A 7 12.48 -42.71 9.90
C PRO A 7 12.38 -41.44 10.76
N ILE A 8 13.43 -41.16 11.51
CA ILE A 8 13.59 -39.90 12.25
C ILE A 8 13.75 -38.76 11.24
N PRO A 9 12.92 -37.70 11.29
CA PRO A 9 13.05 -36.56 10.39
C PRO A 9 14.36 -35.81 10.64
N LEU A 10 15.08 -35.50 9.56
CA LEU A 10 16.32 -34.70 9.62
C LEU A 10 16.06 -33.33 10.26
N PRO A 11 17.00 -32.81 11.07
CA PRO A 11 16.87 -31.49 11.67
C PRO A 11 16.75 -30.43 10.58
N ARG A 12 15.77 -29.54 10.73
CA ARG A 12 15.59 -28.39 9.84
C ARG A 12 16.85 -27.51 9.89
N PRO A 13 17.30 -26.96 8.75
CA PRO A 13 18.43 -26.05 8.73
C PRO A 13 18.18 -24.87 9.68
N ARG A 14 19.20 -24.55 10.48
CA ARG A 14 19.16 -23.44 11.43
C ARG A 14 18.96 -22.14 10.64
N PRO A 15 17.99 -21.27 10.99
CA PRO A 15 17.87 -19.96 10.37
C PRO A 15 19.18 -19.17 10.55
N GLU A 16 19.63 -18.52 9.48
CA GLU A 16 20.85 -17.72 9.47
C GLU A 16 20.82 -16.67 10.58
N ARG A 17 21.94 -16.48 11.27
CA ARG A 17 22.02 -15.45 12.30
C ARG A 17 22.06 -14.06 11.65
N PRO A 18 21.51 -13.01 12.28
CA PRO A 18 21.55 -11.65 11.76
C PRO A 18 22.95 -11.14 11.39
N GLU A 19 23.99 -11.63 12.07
CA GLU A 19 25.40 -11.31 11.80
C GLU A 19 25.89 -11.90 10.47
N ASP A 20 25.40 -13.09 10.11
CA ASP A 20 25.72 -13.79 8.86
C ASP A 20 25.03 -13.09 7.67
N GLN A 21 23.82 -12.54 7.87
CA GLN A 21 23.10 -11.72 6.88
C GLN A 21 23.79 -10.37 6.61
N LEU A 22 24.36 -9.74 7.64
CA LEU A 22 25.09 -8.47 7.50
C LEU A 22 26.40 -8.66 6.73
N GLN A 23 27.09 -9.80 6.92
CA GLN A 23 28.29 -10.15 6.15
C GLN A 23 27.95 -10.46 4.68
N ASN A 24 26.85 -11.17 4.42
CA ASN A 24 26.38 -11.46 3.07
C ASN A 24 25.94 -10.21 2.29
N ALA A 25 25.31 -9.22 2.95
CA ALA A 25 24.95 -7.95 2.33
C ALA A 25 26.20 -7.12 1.92
N ASN A 26 27.24 -7.11 2.77
CA ASN A 26 28.50 -6.42 2.46
C ASN A 26 29.29 -7.13 1.34
N GLN A 27 29.22 -8.46 1.24
CA GLN A 27 29.81 -9.21 0.13
C GLN A 27 29.04 -9.02 -1.18
N ALA A 28 27.69 -8.99 -1.14
CA ALA A 28 26.86 -8.72 -2.31
C ALA A 28 27.09 -7.31 -2.87
N ALA A 29 27.26 -6.31 -1.99
CA ALA A 29 27.61 -4.94 -2.39
C ALA A 29 29.00 -4.82 -3.06
N SER A 30 29.89 -5.79 -2.80
CA SER A 30 31.24 -5.86 -3.38
C SER A 30 31.27 -6.51 -4.77
N GLN A 31 30.15 -7.09 -5.22
CA GLN A 31 30.05 -7.85 -6.49
C GLN A 31 29.09 -7.20 -7.52
N MET A 32 28.62 -5.98 -7.29
CA MET A 32 27.75 -5.29 -8.26
C MET A 32 28.52 -4.96 -9.55
N PRO A 33 27.97 -5.28 -10.73
CA PRO A 33 28.59 -4.93 -12.01
C PRO A 33 28.65 -3.40 -12.18
N ALA A 34 29.75 -2.90 -12.75
CA ALA A 34 30.01 -1.48 -12.97
C ALA A 34 28.95 -0.76 -13.82
N SER A 35 28.07 -1.49 -14.52
CA SER A 35 26.99 -0.96 -15.34
C SER A 35 25.81 -0.37 -14.56
N GLU A 36 25.77 -0.55 -13.24
CA GLU A 36 24.68 -0.04 -12.38
C GLU A 36 25.10 1.15 -11.50
N ALA A 37 26.38 1.54 -11.50
CA ALA A 37 26.83 2.77 -10.86
C ALA A 37 26.43 3.98 -11.71
N GLY A 38 26.07 5.11 -11.08
CA GLY A 38 25.77 6.36 -11.78
C GLY A 38 26.83 6.74 -12.81
N ALA A 39 26.49 7.63 -13.74
CA ALA A 39 27.41 8.05 -14.79
C ALA A 39 28.62 8.77 -14.17
N CYS A 40 29.72 8.03 -14.00
CA CYS A 40 30.98 8.58 -13.53
C CYS A 40 31.81 9.05 -14.73
N THR A 41 32.27 10.28 -14.67
CA THR A 41 33.08 10.92 -15.71
C THR A 41 34.45 11.31 -15.15
N GLY A 42 35.50 11.19 -15.98
CA GLY A 42 36.88 11.46 -15.56
C GLY A 42 37.58 10.26 -14.94
N ASP A 43 38.55 10.52 -14.06
CA ASP A 43 39.42 9.50 -13.45
C ASP A 43 38.74 8.80 -12.26
N CYS A 44 37.63 8.12 -12.53
CA CYS A 44 36.82 7.46 -11.51
C CYS A 44 37.60 6.33 -10.82
N PRO A 45 37.73 6.35 -9.47
CA PRO A 45 38.31 5.23 -8.75
C PRO A 45 37.53 3.95 -9.03
N GLN A 46 38.25 2.83 -9.15
CA GLN A 46 37.61 1.53 -9.34
C GLN A 46 36.63 1.25 -8.19
N GLY A 47 35.38 0.92 -8.54
CA GLY A 47 34.33 0.63 -7.56
C GLY A 47 33.72 1.87 -6.89
N PHE A 48 34.05 3.09 -7.33
CA PHE A 48 33.46 4.32 -6.81
C PHE A 48 31.96 4.40 -7.10
N LYS A 49 31.15 4.41 -6.04
CA LYS A 49 29.69 4.45 -6.11
C LYS A 49 29.09 5.26 -4.97
N LEU A 50 27.82 5.61 -5.09
CA LEU A 50 27.05 6.16 -3.98
C LEU A 50 26.21 5.07 -3.30
N GLU A 51 26.01 5.24 -2.00
CA GLU A 51 25.08 4.45 -1.22
C GLU A 51 24.19 5.39 -0.42
N TYR A 52 22.97 4.93 -0.15
CA TYR A 52 21.89 5.73 0.38
C TYR A 52 21.33 5.09 1.64
N LYS A 53 20.88 5.93 2.56
CA LYS A 53 20.28 5.50 3.82
C LYS A 53 19.13 6.41 4.20
N SER A 54 18.02 5.81 4.60
CA SER A 54 16.83 6.45 5.13
C SER A 54 16.28 5.56 6.25
N ARG A 55 15.31 6.05 7.02
CA ARG A 55 14.59 5.22 7.99
C ARG A 55 13.83 4.04 7.36
N TYR A 56 13.71 4.00 6.02
CA TYR A 56 12.94 3.00 5.28
C TYR A 56 13.79 2.06 4.43
N THR A 57 15.13 2.09 4.53
CA THR A 57 15.97 1.31 3.59
C THR A 57 15.90 -0.20 3.77
N GLU A 58 15.50 -0.69 4.94
CA GLU A 58 15.18 -2.10 5.09
C GLU A 58 14.00 -2.30 6.06
N GLN A 59 13.16 -3.27 5.71
CA GLN A 59 12.08 -3.73 6.56
C GLN A 59 12.66 -4.67 7.62
N GLY A 60 12.64 -4.23 8.88
CA GLY A 60 12.98 -5.06 10.02
C GLY A 60 11.82 -5.97 10.39
N GLN A 61 12.13 -7.24 10.65
CA GLN A 61 11.26 -8.12 11.40
C GLN A 61 11.64 -8.00 12.87
N THR A 62 10.70 -7.59 13.74
CA THR A 62 10.90 -7.71 15.19
C THR A 62 10.10 -8.90 15.71
N ASP A 63 10.55 -9.50 16.81
CA ASP A 63 9.91 -10.68 17.42
C ASP A 63 8.43 -10.47 17.77
N THR A 64 7.99 -9.21 17.87
CA THR A 64 6.63 -8.83 18.31
C THR A 64 5.84 -8.04 17.26
N THR A 65 6.43 -7.64 16.14
CA THR A 65 5.70 -6.95 15.08
C THR A 65 6.33 -7.29 13.73
N PRO A 66 5.62 -8.00 12.85
CA PRO A 66 6.06 -8.15 11.48
C PRO A 66 6.29 -6.76 10.88
N ASN A 67 7.36 -6.64 10.10
CA ASN A 67 7.35 -5.75 8.95
C ASN A 67 7.50 -4.24 9.20
N ARG A 68 8.33 -3.78 10.17
CA ARG A 68 8.59 -2.35 10.39
C ARG A 68 9.80 -1.81 9.64
N TYR A 69 9.63 -0.72 8.90
CA TYR A 69 10.75 0.06 8.36
C TYR A 69 11.48 0.82 9.47
N THR A 70 12.49 0.16 10.05
CA THR A 70 13.26 0.68 11.18
C THR A 70 14.76 0.51 11.03
N LYS A 71 15.20 -0.25 10.02
CA LYS A 71 16.61 -0.49 9.79
C LYS A 71 17.15 0.55 8.82
N GLU A 72 18.15 1.29 9.29
CA GLU A 72 18.92 2.23 8.50
C GLU A 72 20.18 1.53 7.97
N VAL A 73 20.05 0.89 6.81
CA VAL A 73 21.18 0.28 6.10
C VAL A 73 21.53 1.07 4.84
N TRP A 74 22.82 1.03 4.48
CA TRP A 74 23.32 1.65 3.26
C TRP A 74 23.04 0.72 2.07
N VAL A 75 22.32 1.24 1.08
CA VAL A 75 21.88 0.49 -0.11
C VAL A 75 22.21 1.26 -1.40
N PRO A 76 22.38 0.60 -2.55
CA PRO A 76 22.47 1.28 -3.84
C PRO A 76 21.15 1.99 -4.19
N ALA A 77 21.16 2.96 -5.13
CA ALA A 77 19.96 3.72 -5.50
C ALA A 77 18.78 2.83 -5.92
N LYS A 78 19.04 1.72 -6.62
CA LYS A 78 17.99 0.80 -7.10
C LYS A 78 17.20 0.11 -5.99
N GLU A 79 17.78 0.01 -4.80
CA GLU A 79 17.17 -0.58 -3.60
C GLU A 79 16.71 0.49 -2.61
N PHE A 80 16.95 1.77 -2.93
CA PHE A 80 16.71 2.87 -2.00
C PHE A 80 15.23 3.23 -1.90
N ILE A 81 14.63 2.82 -0.78
CA ILE A 81 13.27 3.22 -0.40
C ILE A 81 13.33 4.51 0.39
N PHE A 82 12.53 5.51 0.01
CA PHE A 82 12.46 6.77 0.73
C PHE A 82 11.13 7.51 0.61
N LEU A 83 10.82 8.27 1.67
CA LEU A 83 9.70 9.18 1.78
C LEU A 83 10.21 10.52 2.30
N ILE A 84 9.50 11.61 2.02
CA ILE A 84 9.87 12.98 2.40
C ILE A 84 8.77 13.68 3.21
N GLY A 85 9.08 14.85 3.77
CA GLY A 85 8.21 15.55 4.72
C GLY A 85 8.37 15.01 6.14
N GLN A 86 7.73 15.66 7.13
CA GLN A 86 7.87 15.34 8.57
C GLN A 86 9.34 15.22 9.04
N ASP A 87 10.23 16.08 8.54
CA ASP A 87 11.66 16.11 8.89
C ASP A 87 12.45 14.82 8.60
N ARG A 88 11.95 13.99 7.67
CA ARG A 88 12.66 12.79 7.20
C ARG A 88 14.00 13.13 6.58
N LYS A 89 15.01 12.34 6.95
CA LYS A 89 16.41 12.47 6.54
C LYS A 89 16.73 11.48 5.42
N ILE A 90 17.50 11.95 4.45
CA ILE A 90 18.15 11.12 3.44
C ILE A 90 19.65 11.29 3.62
N SER A 91 20.37 10.19 3.83
CA SER A 91 21.82 10.17 3.95
C SER A 91 22.43 9.55 2.70
N VAL A 92 23.57 10.08 2.29
CA VAL A 92 24.32 9.64 1.12
C VAL A 92 25.78 9.50 1.52
N ARG A 93 26.45 8.46 1.04
CA ARG A 93 27.90 8.32 1.18
C ARG A 93 28.55 7.85 -0.11
N THR A 94 29.84 8.13 -0.21
CA THR A 94 30.73 7.53 -1.20
C THR A 94 31.24 6.17 -0.71
N ASN A 95 31.40 5.21 -1.62
CA ASN A 95 32.04 3.93 -1.35
C ASN A 95 33.06 3.63 -2.48
N PRO A 96 34.37 3.47 -2.19
CA PRO A 96 34.99 3.67 -0.89
C PRO A 96 34.92 5.15 -0.43
N PRO A 97 34.95 5.44 0.88
CA PRO A 97 34.82 6.80 1.39
C PRO A 97 35.88 7.77 0.82
N GLN A 98 35.44 8.91 0.27
CA GLN A 98 36.31 9.96 -0.29
C GLN A 98 36.18 11.27 0.53
N ALA A 99 37.16 11.56 1.39
CA ALA A 99 37.09 12.69 2.33
C ALA A 99 37.12 14.07 1.63
N ASP A 100 37.65 14.12 0.42
CA ASP A 100 37.84 15.27 -0.46
C ASP A 100 36.68 15.49 -1.45
N ALA A 101 35.55 14.83 -1.24
CA ALA A 101 34.38 14.97 -2.07
C ALA A 101 33.66 16.32 -1.83
N GLU A 102 33.29 17.00 -2.91
CA GLU A 102 32.27 18.06 -2.90
C GLU A 102 30.98 17.51 -3.47
N TRP A 103 29.84 17.85 -2.88
CA TRP A 103 28.55 17.29 -3.28
C TRP A 103 27.48 18.37 -3.46
N GLU A 104 26.53 18.08 -4.34
CA GLU A 104 25.34 18.90 -4.61
C GLU A 104 24.12 17.98 -4.79
N VAL A 105 22.97 18.41 -4.27
CA VAL A 105 21.68 17.73 -4.40
C VAL A 105 20.68 18.67 -5.07
N LYS A 106 20.17 18.24 -6.23
CA LYS A 106 19.15 18.98 -6.99
C LYS A 106 17.83 18.22 -6.98
N PRO A 107 16.70 18.88 -6.64
CA PRO A 107 15.40 18.23 -6.75
C PRO A 107 15.03 17.99 -8.22
N ILE A 108 14.47 16.81 -8.51
CA ILE A 108 13.88 16.49 -9.81
C ILE A 108 12.43 16.92 -9.75
N GLY A 109 12.08 17.99 -10.45
CA GLY A 109 10.73 18.58 -10.44
C GLY A 109 10.40 19.37 -9.16
N SER A 110 9.38 20.22 -9.26
CA SER A 110 8.98 21.11 -8.14
C SER A 110 8.34 20.37 -6.96
N HIS A 111 7.81 19.18 -7.20
CA HIS A 111 7.16 18.31 -6.21
C HIS A 111 8.15 17.63 -5.24
N SER A 112 9.44 17.62 -5.55
CA SER A 112 10.46 16.98 -4.73
C SER A 112 10.92 17.83 -3.54
N GLY A 113 10.39 19.04 -3.40
CA GLY A 113 10.76 19.94 -2.32
C GLY A 113 12.18 20.48 -2.45
N THR A 114 12.64 21.16 -1.41
CA THR A 114 13.97 21.79 -1.35
C THR A 114 14.85 21.03 -0.36
N PRO A 115 15.93 20.36 -0.81
CA PRO A 115 16.87 19.69 0.09
C PRO A 115 17.62 20.72 0.94
N THR A 116 17.85 20.42 2.22
CA THR A 116 18.64 21.27 3.11
C THR A 116 19.51 20.42 4.04
N PRO A 117 20.84 20.62 4.06
CA PRO A 117 21.63 21.38 3.07
C PRO A 117 21.53 20.76 1.66
N ASN A 118 21.73 21.56 0.61
CA ASN A 118 21.72 21.09 -0.79
C ASN A 118 23.11 21.02 -1.44
N LYS A 119 24.16 21.43 -0.73
CA LYS A 119 25.55 21.30 -1.14
C LYS A 119 26.48 21.27 0.06
N GLY A 120 27.66 20.70 -0.10
CA GLY A 120 28.66 20.64 0.96
C GLY A 120 29.91 19.87 0.55
N LYS A 121 30.66 19.42 1.56
CA LYS A 121 31.89 18.63 1.40
C LYS A 121 31.86 17.39 2.30
N GLY A 122 32.71 16.41 2.00
CA GLY A 122 32.91 15.19 2.78
C GLY A 122 32.36 13.94 2.11
N ALA A 123 32.82 12.78 2.60
CA ALA A 123 32.51 11.46 2.07
C ALA A 123 31.07 11.01 2.33
N GLU A 124 30.41 11.61 3.33
CA GLU A 124 29.05 11.30 3.78
C GLU A 124 28.33 12.62 4.11
N PHE A 125 27.05 12.69 3.78
CA PHE A 125 26.20 13.82 4.12
C PHE A 125 24.75 13.40 4.32
N THR A 126 23.98 14.28 4.95
CA THR A 126 22.53 14.11 5.17
C THR A 126 21.81 15.37 4.78
N PHE A 127 20.68 15.23 4.10
CA PHE A 127 19.78 16.34 3.79
C PHE A 127 18.34 16.01 4.18
N VAL A 128 17.57 17.07 4.46
CA VAL A 128 16.14 17.00 4.78
C VAL A 128 15.37 17.77 3.72
N PRO A 129 14.55 17.10 2.89
CA PRO A 129 13.70 17.80 1.94
C PRO A 129 12.53 18.50 2.63
N LYS A 130 12.42 19.80 2.40
CA LYS A 130 11.27 20.61 2.85
C LYS A 130 10.26 20.72 1.70
N VAL A 131 8.99 20.40 1.99
CA VAL A 131 7.89 20.46 1.02
C VAL A 131 6.76 21.34 1.52
N THR A 132 6.06 21.98 0.59
CA THR A 132 4.84 22.74 0.85
C THR A 132 3.60 22.01 0.31
N ALA A 133 2.41 22.42 0.77
CA ALA A 133 1.14 21.93 0.24
C ALA A 133 0.89 22.28 -1.23
N SER A 134 1.60 23.28 -1.79
CA SER A 134 1.54 23.58 -3.23
C SER A 134 2.41 22.64 -4.06
N GLN A 135 3.54 22.19 -3.51
CA GLN A 135 4.41 21.19 -4.15
C GLN A 135 3.83 19.78 -4.04
N ARG A 136 3.12 19.50 -2.94
CA ARG A 136 2.46 18.22 -2.64
C ARG A 136 0.97 18.46 -2.34
N PRO A 137 0.11 18.60 -3.37
CA PRO A 137 -1.31 18.89 -3.18
C PRO A 137 -2.04 17.73 -2.48
N VAL A 138 -3.05 18.05 -1.68
CA VAL A 138 -3.88 17.12 -0.88
C VAL A 138 -5.38 17.43 -0.98
N GLN A 139 -5.77 18.20 -2.00
CA GLN A 139 -7.14 18.66 -2.21
C GLN A 139 -8.04 17.59 -2.90
N GLY A 140 -7.46 16.46 -3.29
CA GLY A 140 -8.12 15.39 -4.04
C GLY A 140 -7.86 15.49 -5.53
N SER A 141 -7.54 14.36 -6.15
CA SER A 141 -7.32 14.23 -7.59
C SER A 141 -7.76 12.86 -8.12
N LYS A 142 -8.12 12.81 -9.40
CA LYS A 142 -8.33 11.56 -10.17
C LYS A 142 -7.05 11.11 -10.90
N THR A 143 -5.94 11.79 -10.67
CA THR A 143 -4.60 11.46 -11.16
C THR A 143 -3.67 11.21 -9.99
N ARG A 144 -2.66 10.35 -10.19
CA ARG A 144 -1.63 10.10 -9.18
C ARG A 144 -0.73 11.33 -8.95
N ASN A 145 -0.15 11.45 -7.76
CA ASN A 145 0.89 12.42 -7.50
C ASN A 145 2.16 12.12 -8.33
N GLN A 146 2.94 13.17 -8.60
CA GLN A 146 4.25 13.02 -9.25
C GLN A 146 5.26 12.38 -8.28
N PRO A 147 6.23 11.59 -8.79
CA PRO A 147 7.25 10.95 -7.97
C PRO A 147 8.19 11.97 -7.36
N VAL A 148 8.67 11.73 -6.14
CA VAL A 148 9.78 12.52 -5.59
C VAL A 148 11.09 11.96 -6.14
N GLY A 149 12.01 12.84 -6.51
CA GLY A 149 13.34 12.44 -6.94
C GLY A 149 14.40 13.53 -6.73
N TYR A 150 15.66 13.10 -6.70
CA TYR A 150 16.83 13.96 -6.57
C TYR A 150 17.95 13.49 -7.50
N GLU A 151 18.65 14.45 -8.07
CA GLU A 151 19.94 14.25 -8.73
C GLU A 151 21.05 14.62 -7.75
N ILE A 152 21.91 13.67 -7.44
CA ILE A 152 23.04 13.81 -6.55
C ILE A 152 24.30 13.83 -7.41
N THR A 153 25.12 14.88 -7.24
CA THR A 153 26.42 15.00 -7.90
C THR A 153 27.51 15.03 -6.85
N VAL A 154 28.54 14.21 -7.02
CA VAL A 154 29.74 14.18 -6.18
C VAL A 154 30.97 14.39 -7.06
N LYS A 155 31.82 15.34 -6.68
CA LYS A 155 33.08 15.67 -7.36
C LYS A 155 34.25 15.39 -6.44
N LEU A 156 35.24 14.62 -6.90
CA LEU A 156 36.49 14.40 -6.18
C LEU A 156 37.46 15.55 -6.48
N THR A 157 38.17 16.02 -5.46
CA THR A 157 39.02 17.23 -5.57
C THR A 157 40.51 16.99 -5.32
N SER A 158 40.90 15.81 -4.84
CA SER A 158 42.30 15.45 -4.56
C SER A 158 42.85 14.45 -5.58
N GLY A 159 43.85 14.89 -6.34
CA GLY A 159 44.67 14.03 -7.21
C GLY A 159 43.98 13.41 -8.44
N ARG A 160 42.64 13.47 -8.53
CA ARG A 160 41.83 12.97 -9.66
C ARG A 160 40.65 13.91 -9.90
N SER A 161 40.33 14.16 -11.16
CA SER A 161 39.10 14.85 -11.56
C SER A 161 38.06 13.80 -11.92
N ALA A 162 37.22 13.43 -10.95
CA ALA A 162 36.11 12.50 -11.17
C ALA A 162 34.81 13.14 -10.70
N THR A 163 33.76 13.01 -11.52
CA THR A 163 32.40 13.43 -11.16
C THR A 163 31.45 12.26 -11.32
N LEU A 164 30.75 11.91 -10.26
CA LEU A 164 29.69 10.91 -10.24
C LEU A 164 28.34 11.62 -10.08
N THR A 165 27.44 11.40 -11.03
CA THR A 165 26.05 11.86 -10.95
C THR A 165 25.10 10.67 -10.93
N GLU A 166 24.21 10.65 -9.94
CA GLU A 166 23.25 9.56 -9.75
C GLU A 166 21.86 10.14 -9.41
N LYS A 167 20.82 9.47 -9.87
CA LYS A 167 19.43 9.87 -9.62
C LYS A 167 18.75 8.85 -8.73
N ILE A 168 18.08 9.34 -7.70
CA ILE A 168 17.12 8.56 -6.91
C ILE A 168 15.73 9.10 -7.21
N GLU A 169 14.77 8.21 -7.46
CA GLU A 169 13.39 8.56 -7.73
C GLU A 169 12.48 7.49 -7.13
N GLN A 170 11.33 7.90 -6.60
CA GLN A 170 10.34 6.98 -6.04
C GLN A 170 9.77 6.06 -7.12
N ASP A 171 9.72 4.77 -6.83
CA ASP A 171 8.91 3.84 -7.60
C ASP A 171 7.42 4.00 -7.29
N VAL A 172 6.55 3.33 -8.06
CA VAL A 172 5.09 3.45 -7.91
C VAL A 172 4.60 3.16 -6.49
N ARG A 173 5.22 2.21 -5.77
CA ARG A 173 4.80 1.84 -4.41
C ARG A 173 5.17 2.96 -3.43
N ASP A 174 6.32 3.58 -3.60
CA ASP A 174 6.73 4.71 -2.77
C ASP A 174 5.98 5.99 -3.11
N ILE A 175 5.56 6.21 -4.37
CA ILE A 175 4.64 7.29 -4.74
C ILE A 175 3.33 7.13 -3.96
N ILE A 176 2.76 5.92 -3.96
CA ILE A 176 1.54 5.62 -3.20
C ILE A 176 1.74 5.95 -1.73
N ARG A 177 2.78 5.41 -1.10
CA ARG A 177 3.09 5.65 0.32
C ARG A 177 3.31 7.14 0.62
N GLN A 178 3.94 7.88 -0.27
CA GLN A 178 4.13 9.32 -0.14
C GLN A 178 2.79 10.07 -0.12
N GLU A 179 1.76 9.64 -0.87
CA GLU A 179 0.43 10.26 -0.76
C GLU A 179 -0.15 10.17 0.66
N TYR A 180 0.05 9.03 1.34
CA TYR A 180 -0.41 8.87 2.72
C TYR A 180 0.35 9.80 3.68
N VAL A 181 1.67 9.93 3.50
CA VAL A 181 2.50 10.87 4.26
C VAL A 181 2.01 12.31 4.08
N ASP A 182 1.73 12.71 2.84
CA ASP A 182 1.28 14.07 2.53
C ASP A 182 -0.07 14.36 3.20
N TYR A 183 -1.03 13.44 3.12
CA TYR A 183 -2.35 13.57 3.74
C TYR A 183 -2.35 13.54 5.27
N ARG A 184 -1.30 12.98 5.88
CA ARG A 184 -1.10 13.01 7.34
C ARG A 184 -0.44 14.31 7.80
N SER A 185 0.47 14.87 6.99
CA SER A 185 1.39 15.93 7.42
C SER A 185 1.06 17.33 6.95
N LEU A 186 0.38 17.49 5.80
CA LEU A 186 0.17 18.79 5.16
C LEU A 186 -1.18 19.45 5.48
N PRO A 187 -2.31 18.72 5.61
CA PRO A 187 -3.57 19.33 6.01
C PRO A 187 -3.50 19.93 7.42
N ALA A 188 -4.16 21.06 7.63
CA ALA A 188 -4.30 21.68 8.95
C ALA A 188 -5.01 20.77 9.97
N LYS A 189 -5.95 19.95 9.49
CA LYS A 189 -6.57 18.87 10.28
C LYS A 189 -5.92 17.55 9.92
N LYS A 190 -5.07 17.04 10.81
CA LYS A 190 -4.37 15.76 10.60
C LYS A 190 -5.37 14.62 10.48
N THR A 191 -5.15 13.75 9.51
CA THR A 191 -5.88 12.48 9.38
C THR A 191 -5.20 11.40 10.22
N SER A 192 -5.94 10.37 10.61
CA SER A 192 -5.39 9.17 11.28
C SER A 192 -5.02 8.11 10.24
N LEU A 193 -4.69 8.53 9.02
CA LEU A 193 -4.39 7.63 7.93
C LEU A 193 -2.98 7.10 8.09
N HIS A 194 -2.87 5.79 8.27
CA HIS A 194 -1.60 5.09 8.39
C HIS A 194 -0.94 4.97 7.02
N VAL A 195 0.38 5.17 6.99
CA VAL A 195 1.18 4.92 5.78
C VAL A 195 1.26 3.40 5.59
N PRO A 196 0.81 2.84 4.45
CA PRO A 196 0.83 1.41 4.26
C PRO A 196 2.26 0.89 4.15
N TYR A 197 2.44 -0.38 4.51
CA TYR A 197 3.68 -1.08 4.21
C TYR A 197 3.81 -1.29 2.70
N ARG A 198 5.05 -1.35 2.20
CA ARG A 198 5.30 -1.42 0.76
C ARG A 198 4.87 -2.77 0.17
N ASP A 199 4.94 -3.84 0.97
CA ASP A 199 4.52 -5.21 0.62
C ASP A 199 3.00 -5.39 0.52
N GLN A 200 2.21 -4.54 1.18
CA GLN A 200 0.75 -4.48 1.02
C GLN A 200 0.34 -3.89 -0.34
N ILE A 201 1.26 -3.25 -1.07
CA ILE A 201 1.00 -2.70 -2.40
C ILE A 201 1.34 -3.79 -3.43
N VAL A 202 0.29 -4.46 -3.89
CA VAL A 202 0.36 -5.65 -4.74
C VAL A 202 -0.11 -5.33 -6.17
N THR A 203 0.25 -6.20 -7.11
CA THR A 203 -0.36 -6.18 -8.44
C THR A 203 -1.82 -6.59 -8.35
N ALA A 204 -2.71 -5.79 -8.94
CA ALA A 204 -4.13 -6.09 -8.96
C ALA A 204 -4.41 -7.37 -9.76
N PRO A 205 -5.04 -8.39 -9.15
CA PRO A 205 -5.29 -9.66 -9.84
C PRO A 205 -6.45 -9.56 -10.84
N ARG A 206 -7.34 -8.57 -10.68
CA ARG A 206 -8.52 -8.33 -11.54
C ARG A 206 -8.56 -6.91 -12.06
N GLN A 207 -9.02 -6.75 -13.30
CA GLN A 207 -9.15 -5.44 -13.96
C GLN A 207 -10.12 -4.50 -13.22
N GLU A 208 -11.14 -5.05 -12.57
CA GLU A 208 -12.16 -4.28 -11.86
C GLU A 208 -11.57 -3.46 -10.69
N PHE A 209 -10.46 -3.90 -10.10
CA PHE A 209 -9.77 -3.12 -9.07
C PHE A 209 -9.00 -1.91 -9.61
N LEU A 210 -8.80 -1.85 -10.92
CA LEU A 210 -8.16 -0.75 -11.61
C LEU A 210 -9.18 0.26 -12.13
N ASN A 211 -10.47 -0.09 -12.12
CA ASN A 211 -11.53 0.83 -12.47
C ASN A 211 -11.47 2.00 -11.49
N ASN A 212 -11.39 3.22 -12.03
CA ASN A 212 -11.38 4.42 -11.20
C ASN A 212 -10.19 4.50 -10.21
N ASN A 213 -9.11 3.77 -10.47
CA ASN A 213 -7.88 3.82 -9.68
C ASN A 213 -6.87 4.80 -10.33
N ASN A 214 -6.27 5.68 -9.53
CA ASN A 214 -5.26 6.64 -10.01
C ASN A 214 -3.97 5.95 -10.49
N TYR A 215 -3.77 4.69 -10.11
CA TYR A 215 -2.62 3.84 -10.41
C TYR A 215 -2.96 2.68 -11.36
N ALA A 216 -4.04 2.83 -12.15
CA ALA A 216 -4.50 1.81 -13.09
C ALA A 216 -3.44 1.40 -14.11
N ALA A 217 -2.63 2.36 -14.60
CA ALA A 217 -1.57 2.12 -15.58
C ALA A 217 -0.46 1.20 -15.03
N ASP A 218 -0.17 1.31 -13.73
CA ASP A 218 0.84 0.50 -13.05
C ASP A 218 0.27 -0.85 -12.55
N ARG A 219 -1.05 -1.04 -12.68
CA ARG A 219 -1.80 -2.22 -12.22
C ARG A 219 -1.57 -2.56 -10.74
N VAL A 220 -1.42 -1.56 -9.87
CA VAL A 220 -1.22 -1.77 -8.42
C VAL A 220 -2.41 -1.35 -7.57
N VAL A 221 -2.57 -2.04 -6.45
CA VAL A 221 -3.56 -1.74 -5.40
C VAL A 221 -2.97 -1.95 -4.02
N LEU A 222 -3.48 -1.24 -3.02
CA LEU A 222 -3.23 -1.59 -1.62
C LEU A 222 -4.18 -2.72 -1.22
N ASN A 223 -3.64 -3.86 -0.81
CA ASN A 223 -4.40 -4.98 -0.25
C ASN A 223 -4.02 -5.18 1.22
N SER A 224 -4.94 -4.84 2.12
CA SER A 224 -4.84 -5.16 3.55
C SER A 224 -5.91 -6.15 3.98
N GLY A 225 -6.38 -7.01 3.07
CA GLY A 225 -7.41 -8.00 3.35
C GLY A 225 -8.62 -7.94 2.42
N MET A 226 -8.68 -6.98 1.49
CA MET A 226 -9.82 -6.84 0.57
C MET A 226 -9.92 -8.01 -0.42
N LEU A 227 -8.80 -8.57 -0.86
CA LEU A 227 -8.81 -9.71 -1.78
C LEU A 227 -9.36 -10.95 -1.09
N GLU A 228 -8.92 -11.19 0.14
CA GLU A 228 -9.35 -12.28 1.00
C GLU A 228 -10.84 -12.17 1.34
N LEU A 229 -11.34 -10.95 1.53
CA LEU A 229 -12.79 -10.72 1.67
C LEU A 229 -13.53 -11.08 0.39
N LEU A 230 -13.08 -10.61 -0.78
CA LEU A 230 -13.76 -10.89 -2.04
C LEU A 230 -13.83 -12.40 -2.31
N GLU A 231 -12.69 -13.09 -2.18
CA GLU A 231 -12.59 -14.53 -2.41
C GLU A 231 -13.53 -15.30 -1.48
N ALA A 232 -13.56 -14.93 -0.19
CA ALA A 232 -14.49 -15.54 0.76
C ALA A 232 -15.95 -15.28 0.41
N VAL A 233 -16.30 -14.06 -0.05
CA VAL A 233 -17.67 -13.75 -0.48
C VAL A 233 -18.05 -14.53 -1.73
N GLU A 234 -17.19 -14.58 -2.75
CA GLU A 234 -17.45 -15.32 -3.98
C GLU A 234 -17.58 -16.83 -3.70
N ALA A 235 -16.80 -17.38 -2.76
CA ALA A 235 -16.94 -18.76 -2.32
C ALA A 235 -18.29 -19.03 -1.62
N GLU A 236 -18.74 -18.12 -0.75
CA GLU A 236 -20.03 -18.22 -0.05
C GLU A 236 -21.25 -17.92 -0.95
N TYR A 237 -21.03 -17.13 -2.01
CA TYR A 237 -22.05 -16.72 -2.97
C TYR A 237 -22.20 -17.74 -4.11
N GLY A 238 -21.12 -18.47 -4.43
CA GLY A 238 -21.09 -19.54 -5.43
C GLY A 238 -20.79 -19.09 -6.86
N GLU A 239 -20.58 -17.79 -7.08
CA GLU A 239 -20.20 -17.21 -8.37
C GLU A 239 -19.40 -15.92 -8.15
N THR A 240 -18.76 -15.41 -9.22
CA THR A 240 -18.07 -14.13 -9.16
C THR A 240 -19.04 -12.97 -9.03
N VAL A 241 -18.61 -11.85 -8.47
CA VAL A 241 -19.41 -10.62 -8.35
C VAL A 241 -18.82 -9.47 -9.16
N THR A 242 -19.62 -8.44 -9.41
CA THR A 242 -19.15 -7.17 -9.97
C THR A 242 -18.64 -6.28 -8.85
N VAL A 243 -17.36 -5.89 -8.91
CA VAL A 243 -16.76 -4.95 -7.96
C VAL A 243 -17.00 -3.52 -8.41
N ASN A 244 -17.79 -2.76 -7.63
CA ASN A 244 -18.07 -1.35 -7.88
C ASN A 244 -16.95 -0.44 -7.37
N SER A 245 -16.38 -0.77 -6.22
CA SER A 245 -15.27 -0.03 -5.62
C SER A 245 -14.39 -0.95 -4.78
N SER A 246 -13.09 -0.65 -4.76
CA SER A 246 -12.07 -1.37 -3.99
C SER A 246 -11.14 -0.35 -3.34
N TRP A 247 -9.83 -0.53 -3.38
CA TRP A 247 -8.89 0.43 -2.83
C TRP A 247 -9.03 1.82 -3.50
N ARG A 248 -9.03 2.86 -2.66
CA ARG A 248 -8.99 4.27 -3.08
C ARG A 248 -7.80 4.95 -2.42
N CYS A 249 -6.80 5.37 -3.20
CA CYS A 249 -5.73 6.20 -2.67
C CYS A 249 -6.29 7.51 -2.06
N PRO A 250 -5.54 8.20 -1.18
CA PRO A 250 -6.04 9.39 -0.48
C PRO A 250 -6.55 10.48 -1.42
N GLN A 251 -5.83 10.72 -2.53
CA GLN A 251 -6.25 11.65 -3.59
C GLN A 251 -7.60 11.27 -4.18
N ARG A 252 -7.75 10.00 -4.57
CA ARG A 252 -8.97 9.50 -5.20
C ARG A 252 -10.14 9.58 -4.23
N ASN A 253 -9.95 9.14 -2.99
CA ASN A 253 -11.00 9.16 -1.98
C ASN A 253 -11.50 10.59 -1.75
N LYS A 254 -10.60 11.56 -1.62
CA LYS A 254 -10.98 12.97 -1.46
C LYS A 254 -11.70 13.51 -2.71
N ALA A 255 -11.23 13.18 -3.91
CA ALA A 255 -11.83 13.63 -5.18
C ALA A 255 -13.27 13.17 -5.39
N VAL A 256 -13.62 11.99 -4.88
CA VAL A 256 -15.00 11.44 -4.96
C VAL A 256 -15.86 11.82 -3.75
N GLY A 257 -15.37 12.68 -2.85
CA GLY A 257 -16.09 13.08 -1.64
C GLY A 257 -16.19 11.96 -0.58
N GLY A 258 -15.28 10.99 -0.62
CA GLY A 258 -15.24 9.91 0.36
C GLY A 258 -14.91 10.40 1.77
N VAL A 259 -15.37 9.65 2.77
CA VAL A 259 -15.14 9.95 4.19
C VAL A 259 -13.63 9.89 4.50
N PRO A 260 -13.08 10.85 5.27
CA PRO A 260 -11.72 10.73 5.80
C PRO A 260 -11.55 9.42 6.59
N ASN A 261 -10.41 8.74 6.45
CA ASN A 261 -10.17 7.42 7.06
C ASN A 261 -11.16 6.32 6.63
N SER A 262 -11.77 6.44 5.44
CA SER A 262 -12.56 5.34 4.86
C SER A 262 -11.72 4.07 4.72
N ASN A 263 -12.31 2.90 5.00
CA ASN A 263 -11.56 1.65 4.95
C ASN A 263 -11.12 1.24 3.53
N HIS A 264 -11.70 1.84 2.50
CA HIS A 264 -11.18 1.76 1.13
C HIS A 264 -9.78 2.38 0.99
N GLN A 265 -9.43 3.38 1.82
CA GLN A 265 -8.07 3.94 1.83
C GLN A 265 -7.07 2.99 2.51
N HIS A 266 -7.54 2.01 3.25
CA HIS A 266 -6.68 1.02 3.89
C HIS A 266 -6.54 -0.26 3.07
N GLY A 267 -7.25 -0.38 1.93
CA GLY A 267 -7.25 -1.63 1.15
C GLY A 267 -7.95 -2.78 1.87
N GLY A 268 -8.87 -2.47 2.79
CA GLY A 268 -9.59 -3.44 3.62
C GLY A 268 -11.10 -3.47 3.37
N ALA A 269 -11.59 -2.81 2.32
CA ALA A 269 -13.02 -2.73 2.02
C ALA A 269 -13.32 -2.91 0.53
N ILE A 270 -14.48 -3.51 0.26
CA ILE A 270 -15.00 -3.77 -1.08
C ILE A 270 -16.48 -3.40 -1.14
N ASP A 271 -16.86 -2.71 -2.22
CA ASP A 271 -18.24 -2.49 -2.64
C ASP A 271 -18.54 -3.39 -3.83
N MET A 272 -19.53 -4.27 -3.72
CA MET A 272 -19.84 -5.28 -4.74
C MET A 272 -21.34 -5.46 -4.96
N LYS A 273 -21.69 -6.00 -6.13
CA LYS A 273 -23.09 -6.33 -6.48
C LYS A 273 -23.16 -7.60 -7.31
N PRO A 274 -24.33 -8.27 -7.37
CA PRO A 274 -24.53 -9.39 -8.27
C PRO A 274 -24.30 -8.99 -9.74
N ASN A 275 -23.87 -9.95 -10.56
CA ASN A 275 -23.77 -9.73 -12.00
C ASN A 275 -25.15 -9.49 -12.60
N GLY A 276 -25.25 -8.55 -13.54
CA GLY A 276 -26.54 -8.19 -14.15
C GLY A 276 -27.57 -7.58 -13.19
N TYR A 277 -27.15 -7.15 -11.99
CA TYR A 277 -28.05 -6.60 -10.98
C TYR A 277 -28.93 -5.45 -11.52
N THR A 278 -30.25 -5.62 -11.36
CA THR A 278 -31.26 -4.62 -11.72
C THR A 278 -32.07 -4.25 -10.48
N ALA A 279 -31.82 -3.05 -9.95
CA ALA A 279 -32.47 -2.54 -8.75
C ALA A 279 -34.00 -2.46 -8.89
N GLY A 280 -34.71 -2.66 -7.79
CA GLY A 280 -36.18 -2.58 -7.73
C GLY A 280 -36.94 -3.78 -8.30
N THR A 281 -36.27 -4.74 -8.94
CA THR A 281 -36.91 -5.97 -9.42
C THR A 281 -36.89 -7.08 -8.37
N GLN A 282 -37.80 -8.04 -8.47
CA GLN A 282 -37.78 -9.22 -7.60
C GLN A 282 -36.50 -10.05 -7.76
N ALA A 283 -36.07 -10.29 -9.01
CA ALA A 283 -34.81 -10.99 -9.28
C ALA A 283 -33.60 -10.26 -8.70
N GLY A 284 -33.52 -8.93 -8.87
CA GLY A 284 -32.45 -8.12 -8.28
C GLY A 284 -32.46 -8.16 -6.75
N ARG A 285 -33.65 -8.12 -6.13
CA ARG A 285 -33.81 -8.25 -4.68
C ARG A 285 -33.29 -9.60 -4.17
N ILE A 286 -33.67 -10.70 -4.81
CA ILE A 286 -33.19 -12.06 -4.48
C ILE A 286 -31.67 -12.13 -4.56
N ALA A 287 -31.09 -11.67 -5.68
CA ALA A 287 -29.65 -11.71 -5.88
C ALA A 287 -28.89 -10.87 -4.84
N MET A 288 -29.37 -9.65 -4.56
CA MET A 288 -28.77 -8.76 -3.55
C MET A 288 -28.85 -9.35 -2.14
N LEU A 289 -29.98 -9.97 -1.79
CA LEU A 289 -30.16 -10.66 -0.51
C LEU A 289 -29.20 -11.84 -0.36
N ASN A 290 -29.07 -12.66 -1.41
CA ASN A 290 -28.15 -13.79 -1.41
C ASN A 290 -26.70 -13.33 -1.27
N LEU A 291 -26.29 -12.28 -1.98
CA LEU A 291 -24.96 -11.69 -1.85
C LEU A 291 -24.73 -11.12 -0.45
N TYR A 292 -25.71 -10.43 0.12
CA TYR A 292 -25.60 -9.89 1.48
C TYR A 292 -25.40 -10.99 2.52
N ARG A 293 -26.17 -12.08 2.41
CA ARG A 293 -26.03 -13.25 3.30
C ARG A 293 -24.70 -13.97 3.10
N ALA A 294 -24.21 -14.09 1.86
CA ALA A 294 -22.88 -14.62 1.57
C ALA A 294 -21.80 -13.75 2.22
N ALA A 295 -21.92 -12.43 2.11
CA ALA A 295 -21.01 -11.50 2.77
C ALA A 295 -21.04 -11.61 4.30
N LEU A 296 -22.21 -11.80 4.91
CA LEU A 296 -22.31 -12.03 6.35
C LEU A 296 -21.57 -13.29 6.79
N ARG A 297 -21.69 -14.40 6.05
CA ARG A 297 -20.95 -15.65 6.34
C ARG A 297 -19.45 -15.49 6.12
N ALA A 298 -19.07 -14.89 5.00
CA ALA A 298 -17.68 -14.62 4.65
C ALA A 298 -16.99 -13.70 5.67
N LYS A 299 -17.72 -12.71 6.23
CA LYS A 299 -17.22 -11.83 7.30
C LYS A 299 -16.67 -12.66 8.46
N ASP A 300 -17.39 -13.66 8.93
CA ASP A 300 -16.98 -14.47 10.07
C ASP A 300 -15.76 -15.35 9.74
N ASN A 301 -15.68 -15.88 8.51
CA ASN A 301 -14.58 -16.75 8.06
C ASN A 301 -13.30 -15.99 7.73
N ALA A 302 -13.42 -14.79 7.15
CA ALA A 302 -12.29 -14.02 6.65
C ALA A 302 -11.77 -12.99 7.67
N GLY A 303 -12.38 -12.84 8.85
CA GLY A 303 -12.03 -11.80 9.82
C GLY A 303 -12.54 -10.41 9.43
N GLY A 304 -13.68 -10.36 8.72
CA GLY A 304 -14.41 -9.13 8.43
C GLY A 304 -14.99 -8.49 9.69
N ARG A 305 -15.11 -7.17 9.66
CA ARG A 305 -15.67 -6.34 10.72
C ARG A 305 -17.13 -6.02 10.46
N MET A 306 -17.46 -5.64 9.23
CA MET A 306 -18.78 -5.12 8.90
C MET A 306 -19.28 -5.58 7.54
N VAL A 307 -20.59 -5.80 7.44
CA VAL A 307 -21.31 -5.94 6.17
C VAL A 307 -22.52 -5.01 6.18
N LEU A 308 -22.63 -4.17 5.16
CA LEU A 308 -23.72 -3.21 4.98
C LEU A 308 -24.46 -3.45 3.67
N LEU A 309 -25.77 -3.18 3.68
CA LEU A 309 -26.49 -2.86 2.46
C LEU A 309 -26.50 -1.35 2.29
N GLU A 310 -26.07 -0.85 1.14
CA GLU A 310 -25.93 0.58 0.92
C GLU A 310 -26.61 1.04 -0.38
N ARG A 311 -27.06 2.30 -0.37
CA ARG A 311 -27.42 3.05 -1.58
C ARG A 311 -26.47 4.22 -1.69
N ASN A 312 -25.54 4.14 -2.63
CA ASN A 312 -24.42 5.07 -2.72
C ASN A 312 -23.70 5.10 -1.36
N SER A 313 -23.40 6.27 -0.78
CA SER A 313 -22.73 6.38 0.53
C SER A 313 -23.66 6.24 1.75
N LYS A 314 -24.93 5.83 1.56
CA LYS A 314 -25.90 5.72 2.66
C LYS A 314 -26.17 4.27 2.99
N ALA A 315 -25.79 3.84 4.19
CA ALA A 315 -26.19 2.56 4.73
C ALA A 315 -27.72 2.48 4.91
N LEU A 316 -28.31 1.45 4.32
CA LEU A 316 -29.71 1.07 4.46
C LEU A 316 -29.91 0.02 5.56
N HIS A 317 -28.87 -0.78 5.82
CA HIS A 317 -28.87 -1.79 6.88
C HIS A 317 -27.46 -1.95 7.43
N THR A 318 -27.31 -1.68 8.74
CA THR A 318 -26.01 -1.56 9.42
C THR A 318 -25.74 -2.61 10.49
N GLY A 319 -26.67 -3.57 10.67
CA GLY A 319 -26.69 -4.40 11.87
C GLY A 319 -25.64 -5.50 11.95
N ASN A 320 -24.85 -5.75 10.89
CA ASN A 320 -24.08 -7.01 10.75
C ASN A 320 -24.95 -8.25 11.01
N THR A 321 -26.25 -8.13 10.77
CA THR A 321 -27.24 -9.17 11.04
C THR A 321 -28.03 -9.43 9.77
N ASP A 322 -28.46 -10.66 9.60
CA ASP A 322 -29.35 -11.01 8.50
C ASP A 322 -30.68 -10.24 8.58
N LEU A 323 -31.36 -10.13 7.44
CA LEU A 323 -32.73 -9.64 7.38
C LEU A 323 -33.69 -10.73 7.91
N PRO A 324 -34.88 -10.35 8.41
CA PRO A 324 -35.83 -11.30 8.98
C PRO A 324 -36.21 -12.43 8.00
N GLN A 325 -35.93 -13.67 8.39
CA GLN A 325 -36.23 -14.86 7.58
C GLN A 325 -37.72 -15.22 7.64
N PRO A 326 -38.29 -15.77 6.55
CA PRO A 326 -39.65 -16.31 6.53
C PRO A 326 -39.92 -17.34 7.64
N ASN A 327 -41.14 -17.40 8.14
CA ASN A 327 -41.58 -18.42 9.10
C ASN A 327 -43.07 -18.73 8.92
N ALA A 328 -43.61 -19.71 9.66
CA ALA A 328 -45.01 -20.12 9.51
C ALA A 328 -46.02 -18.97 9.73
N ALA A 329 -45.72 -18.01 10.61
CA ALA A 329 -46.58 -16.85 10.86
C ALA A 329 -46.43 -15.75 9.79
N ASN A 330 -45.28 -15.70 9.11
CA ASN A 330 -44.92 -14.71 8.10
C ASN A 330 -44.23 -15.41 6.93
N PRO A 331 -45.00 -16.07 6.04
CA PRO A 331 -44.43 -16.84 4.95
C PRO A 331 -43.84 -15.92 3.87
N ASP A 332 -43.07 -16.54 2.98
CA ASP A 332 -42.54 -15.96 1.75
C ASP A 332 -43.36 -16.51 0.57
N LYS A 333 -44.46 -15.85 0.22
CA LYS A 333 -45.33 -16.35 -0.86
C LYS A 333 -44.76 -16.06 -2.23
N ASN A 334 -43.91 -15.05 -2.36
CA ASN A 334 -43.32 -14.67 -3.64
C ASN A 334 -41.97 -15.38 -3.89
N SER A 335 -41.45 -16.13 -2.93
CA SER A 335 -40.18 -16.86 -3.00
C SER A 335 -38.96 -15.93 -3.18
N ASP A 336 -38.98 -14.76 -2.56
CA ASP A 336 -37.86 -13.81 -2.61
C ASP A 336 -36.87 -13.90 -1.44
N GLY A 337 -37.11 -14.83 -0.52
CA GLY A 337 -36.30 -15.09 0.66
C GLY A 337 -36.59 -14.17 1.84
N LEU A 338 -37.64 -13.35 1.79
CA LEU A 338 -38.07 -12.44 2.86
C LEU A 338 -39.51 -12.72 3.31
N ARG A 339 -39.86 -12.21 4.48
CA ARG A 339 -41.26 -12.18 4.92
C ARG A 339 -42.05 -11.20 4.05
N ASP A 340 -43.20 -11.63 3.51
CA ASP A 340 -44.04 -10.76 2.67
C ASP A 340 -44.52 -9.48 3.38
N ASN A 341 -44.67 -9.52 4.70
CA ASN A 341 -45.09 -8.37 5.50
C ASN A 341 -43.93 -7.49 6.00
N ASP A 342 -42.69 -7.82 5.67
CA ASP A 342 -41.52 -7.00 6.00
C ASP A 342 -41.24 -5.97 4.87
N ALA A 343 -42.18 -5.04 4.72
CA ALA A 343 -42.09 -3.95 3.74
C ALA A 343 -40.80 -3.12 3.91
N ALA A 344 -40.24 -3.05 5.13
CA ALA A 344 -39.01 -2.34 5.41
C ALA A 344 -37.79 -3.04 4.77
N SER A 345 -37.64 -4.35 4.96
CA SER A 345 -36.55 -5.13 4.34
C SER A 345 -36.66 -5.16 2.80
N ILE A 346 -37.88 -5.33 2.28
CA ILE A 346 -38.14 -5.25 0.84
C ILE A 346 -37.73 -3.88 0.28
N THR A 347 -38.12 -2.80 0.96
CA THR A 347 -37.76 -1.43 0.55
C THR A 347 -36.25 -1.20 0.59
N LYS A 348 -35.55 -1.70 1.61
CA LYS A 348 -34.08 -1.60 1.71
C LYS A 348 -33.41 -2.27 0.51
N LEU A 349 -33.75 -3.53 0.21
CA LEU A 349 -33.12 -4.27 -0.88
C LEU A 349 -33.46 -3.69 -2.27
N ASN A 350 -34.71 -3.28 -2.49
CA ASN A 350 -35.11 -2.63 -3.74
C ASN A 350 -34.33 -1.32 -4.00
N ASN A 351 -33.88 -0.66 -2.94
CA ASN A 351 -33.12 0.59 -3.01
C ASN A 351 -31.60 0.42 -2.93
N ALA A 352 -31.10 -0.76 -2.55
CA ALA A 352 -29.67 -1.01 -2.42
C ALA A 352 -28.99 -0.92 -3.80
N SER A 353 -27.80 -0.33 -3.85
CA SER A 353 -26.95 -0.34 -5.04
C SER A 353 -25.80 -1.34 -4.96
N HIS A 354 -25.43 -1.76 -3.75
CA HIS A 354 -24.36 -2.73 -3.49
C HIS A 354 -24.41 -3.27 -2.05
N VAL A 355 -23.63 -4.33 -1.85
CA VAL A 355 -23.16 -4.81 -0.55
C VAL A 355 -21.77 -4.24 -0.31
N HIS A 356 -21.56 -3.66 0.87
CA HIS A 356 -20.26 -3.25 1.36
C HIS A 356 -19.78 -4.27 2.39
N ILE A 357 -18.53 -4.71 2.30
CA ILE A 357 -17.87 -5.49 3.33
C ILE A 357 -16.51 -4.90 3.64
N ASP A 358 -16.15 -4.87 4.93
CA ASP A 358 -14.85 -4.38 5.35
C ASP A 358 -14.23 -5.20 6.49
N LYS A 359 -12.91 -5.10 6.62
CA LYS A 359 -12.13 -5.53 7.80
C LYS A 359 -11.83 -4.34 8.69
N GLU A 360 -11.48 -4.60 9.95
CA GLU A 360 -10.77 -3.58 10.72
C GLU A 360 -9.56 -3.14 9.89
N PRO A 361 -9.29 -1.83 9.74
CA PRO A 361 -8.06 -1.38 9.14
C PRO A 361 -6.92 -2.08 9.89
N PRO A 362 -5.89 -2.59 9.19
CA PRO A 362 -4.74 -3.16 9.87
C PRO A 362 -4.30 -2.16 10.93
N GLY A 363 -4.05 -2.63 12.15
CA GLY A 363 -3.43 -1.81 13.19
C GLY A 363 -2.18 -1.25 12.55
N GLY A 364 -2.22 0.03 12.17
CA GLY A 364 -1.17 0.58 11.35
C GLY A 364 0.12 0.40 12.10
N GLY A 365 1.15 -0.09 11.42
CA GLY A 365 2.48 0.06 11.97
C GLY A 365 2.67 1.52 12.36
N ASN A 366 3.19 1.77 13.55
CA ASN A 366 3.83 3.04 13.89
C ASN A 366 5.13 3.22 13.07
N ASP A 367 5.12 2.84 11.78
CA ASP A 367 6.18 3.19 10.85
C ASP A 367 6.24 4.71 10.61
N ASP A 368 5.31 5.45 11.23
CA ASP A 368 5.44 6.84 11.67
C ASP A 368 4.74 7.14 13.00
#